data_AF-A0A661JIB6-F1
#
_entry.id   AF-A0A661JIB6-F1
#
_cell.length_a   1.000
_cell.length_b   1.000
_cell.length_c   1.000
_cell.angle_alpha   90.00
_cell.angle_beta   90.00
_cell.angle_gamma   90.00
#
_symmetry.space_group_name_H-M   'P 1'
#
loop_
_entity.id
_entity.type
_entity.pdbx_description
1 polymer ?
#
loop_
_entity_poly.entity_id
_entity_poly.type
_entity_poly.pdbx_seq_one_letter_code
_entity_poly.pdbx_strand_id
1 'polypeptide(L)'
;MRRVINVFAGYQFESDYFNRSELDDAIVWACDTAAGDISKQYEIDLKYTPVDVTPGNILIEGLKSLIKASEICIFEASDLNNNVFIELGLALAFDKPIIILVKSSALDKIKLPVDIAGIVYLEYPDTGKLKAKLSKVLYDVTLKVLLSDKASPYQDILRHLWMGHSQTDVVIIGGEMTHVQSPSNVDGIYYVQSGDVKALVESSINVALLNKDIKINITSSSQIRGEDLTRNIISIGGPRSNTVTRRILEKLSLPWNFEFENIRGSKKKFIIDKDSRKKLEAEIEGACVKSDYCMVVSGPNPFNPHTKFTLFAGLYTFGVLGGVRAVSPGIITPNVLHNINTIIEKKWSGREIIQIVSKVDVINGNVVTPLLNPENLKVLKHE
;
A
#
# COMPACT_ATOMS: atom_id res chain seq x y z
N MET A 1 -1.04 -15.76 -14.25
CA MET A 1 -2.45 -15.72 -14.71
C MET A 1 -2.74 -14.25 -14.95
N ARG A 2 -2.93 -13.84 -16.21
CA ARG A 2 -3.00 -12.43 -16.60
C ARG A 2 -4.28 -11.80 -16.06
N ARG A 3 -4.16 -10.75 -15.23
CA ARG A 3 -5.32 -10.01 -14.69
C ARG A 3 -5.79 -8.98 -15.72
N VAL A 4 -7.00 -9.15 -16.23
CA VAL A 4 -7.62 -8.20 -17.17
C VAL A 4 -8.42 -7.18 -16.38
N ILE A 5 -8.10 -5.89 -16.52
CA ILE A 5 -8.82 -4.77 -15.90
C ILE A 5 -9.65 -4.09 -16.98
N ASN A 6 -10.98 -4.13 -16.82
CA ASN A 6 -11.90 -3.56 -17.80
C ASN A 6 -12.10 -2.06 -17.56
N VAL A 7 -11.93 -1.26 -18.62
CA VAL A 7 -12.13 0.19 -18.60
C VAL A 7 -13.42 0.52 -19.35
N PHE A 8 -14.28 1.31 -18.72
CA PHE A 8 -15.46 1.90 -19.36
C PHE A 8 -15.17 3.37 -19.70
N ALA A 9 -15.64 3.84 -20.86
CA ALA A 9 -15.60 5.25 -21.20
C ALA A 9 -17.01 5.75 -21.58
N GLY A 10 -17.44 6.84 -20.96
CA GLY A 10 -18.67 7.56 -21.28
C GLY A 10 -18.37 8.93 -21.87
N TYR A 11 -18.96 9.25 -23.01
CA TYR A 11 -18.76 10.54 -23.69
C TYR A 11 -19.91 10.84 -24.66
N GLN A 12 -20.03 12.09 -25.08
CA GLN A 12 -21.00 12.49 -26.10
C GLN A 12 -20.60 11.98 -27.49
N PHE A 13 -21.55 11.42 -28.25
CA PHE A 13 -21.30 10.85 -29.58
C PHE A 13 -20.91 11.90 -30.63
N GLU A 14 -21.65 13.00 -30.68
CA GLU A 14 -21.41 14.13 -31.57
C GLU A 14 -21.00 15.33 -30.72
N SER A 15 -19.71 15.63 -30.67
CA SER A 15 -19.15 16.68 -29.80
C SER A 15 -18.60 17.84 -30.61
N ASP A 16 -18.75 19.06 -30.08
CA ASP A 16 -18.11 20.27 -30.61
C ASP A 16 -16.62 20.38 -30.17
N TYR A 17 -16.19 19.54 -29.22
CA TYR A 17 -14.90 19.67 -28.53
C TYR A 17 -13.87 18.60 -28.92
N PHE A 18 -14.32 17.42 -29.34
CA PHE A 18 -13.46 16.31 -29.69
C PHE A 18 -14.01 15.45 -30.83
N ASN A 19 -13.11 14.75 -31.53
CA ASN A 19 -13.48 13.71 -32.48
C ASN A 19 -13.53 12.36 -31.75
N ARG A 20 -14.63 11.62 -31.91
CA ARG A 20 -14.84 10.32 -31.24
C ARG A 20 -13.75 9.30 -31.55
N SER A 21 -13.38 9.13 -32.82
CA SER A 21 -12.36 8.15 -33.22
C SER A 21 -11.01 8.50 -32.62
N GLU A 22 -10.64 9.78 -32.64
CA GLU A 22 -9.37 10.21 -32.05
C GLU A 22 -9.35 10.07 -30.52
N LEU A 23 -10.49 10.26 -29.86
CA LEU A 23 -10.64 10.06 -28.42
C LEU A 23 -10.51 8.57 -28.08
N ASP A 24 -11.21 7.69 -28.78
CA ASP A 24 -11.11 6.25 -28.60
C ASP A 24 -9.67 5.76 -28.81
N ASP A 25 -9.01 6.20 -29.88
CA ASP A 25 -7.60 5.89 -30.16
C ASP A 25 -6.66 6.41 -29.06
N ALA A 26 -6.98 7.57 -28.46
CA ALA A 26 -6.22 8.11 -27.35
C ALA A 26 -6.39 7.26 -26.07
N ILE A 27 -7.60 6.80 -25.78
CA ILE A 27 -7.88 5.95 -24.62
C ILE A 27 -7.24 4.57 -24.78
N VAL A 28 -7.38 3.93 -25.96
CA VAL A 28 -6.73 2.65 -26.26
C VAL A 28 -5.22 2.77 -26.09
N TRP A 29 -4.60 3.76 -26.73
CA TRP A 29 -3.16 3.98 -26.63
C TRP A 29 -2.71 4.20 -25.18
N ALA A 30 -3.48 4.95 -24.40
CA ALA A 30 -3.17 5.21 -23.00
C ALA A 30 -3.29 3.95 -22.14
N CYS A 31 -4.31 3.11 -22.39
CA CYS A 31 -4.47 1.79 -21.77
C CYS A 31 -3.28 0.88 -22.10
N ASP A 32 -2.91 0.77 -23.38
CA ASP A 32 -1.80 -0.09 -23.83
C ASP A 32 -0.46 0.36 -23.26
N THR A 33 -0.22 1.67 -23.21
CA THR A 33 1.01 2.25 -22.66
C THR A 33 1.10 1.99 -21.15
N ALA A 34 0.02 2.27 -20.42
CA ALA A 34 -0.03 2.00 -18.98
C ALA A 34 0.11 0.49 -18.69
N ALA A 35 -0.61 -0.35 -19.42
CA ALA A 35 -0.54 -1.80 -19.32
C ALA A 35 0.88 -2.30 -19.62
N GLY A 36 1.55 -1.78 -20.66
CA GLY A 36 2.91 -2.13 -21.03
C GLY A 36 3.93 -1.77 -19.96
N ASP A 37 3.79 -0.58 -19.36
CA ASP A 37 4.66 -0.14 -18.26
C ASP A 37 4.45 -0.97 -16.98
N ILE A 38 3.20 -1.29 -16.64
CA ILE A 38 2.88 -2.17 -15.51
C ILE A 38 3.31 -3.62 -15.83
N SER A 39 3.20 -4.05 -17.09
CA SER A 39 3.57 -5.41 -17.54
C SER A 39 5.06 -5.72 -17.41
N LYS A 40 5.92 -4.72 -17.25
CA LYS A 40 7.32 -4.91 -16.87
C LYS A 40 7.49 -5.60 -15.52
N GLN A 41 6.46 -5.53 -14.66
CA GLN A 41 6.49 -6.04 -13.28
C GLN A 41 5.28 -6.94 -12.94
N TYR A 42 4.17 -6.86 -13.68
CA TYR A 42 2.92 -7.54 -13.34
C TYR A 42 2.22 -8.10 -14.58
N GLU A 43 1.80 -9.36 -14.60
CA GLU A 43 1.00 -9.90 -15.72
C GLU A 43 -0.42 -9.30 -15.75
N ILE A 44 -0.60 -8.16 -16.41
CA ILE A 44 -1.90 -7.48 -16.49
C ILE A 44 -2.30 -7.13 -17.92
N ASP A 45 -3.55 -6.73 -18.08
CA ASP A 45 -4.07 -6.12 -19.29
C ASP A 45 -5.06 -5.02 -18.91
N LEU A 46 -5.04 -3.88 -19.62
CA LEU A 46 -6.10 -2.87 -19.51
C LEU A 46 -6.92 -2.92 -20.78
N LYS A 47 -8.16 -3.37 -20.66
CA LYS A 47 -9.05 -3.52 -21.80
C LYS A 47 -10.10 -2.43 -21.81
N TYR A 48 -9.94 -1.48 -22.71
CA TYR A 48 -11.02 -0.61 -23.16
C TYR A 48 -11.67 -1.22 -24.40
N THR A 49 -12.99 -1.19 -24.46
CA THR A 49 -13.74 -1.58 -25.67
C THR A 49 -14.75 -0.48 -25.95
N PRO A 50 -14.60 0.29 -27.04
CA PRO A 50 -15.57 1.29 -27.44
C PRO A 50 -16.96 0.67 -27.53
N VAL A 51 -17.93 1.28 -26.89
CA VAL A 51 -19.32 0.82 -26.93
C VAL A 51 -20.04 1.65 -27.98
N ASP A 52 -20.44 1.03 -29.08
CA ASP A 52 -21.33 1.66 -30.06
C ASP A 52 -22.76 1.67 -29.52
N VAL A 53 -23.12 2.76 -28.83
CA VAL A 53 -24.48 2.99 -28.37
C VAL A 53 -25.28 3.61 -29.51
N THR A 54 -26.11 2.80 -30.16
CA THR A 54 -27.13 3.30 -31.09
C THR A 54 -28.34 3.80 -30.30
N PRO A 55 -28.97 4.94 -30.67
CA PRO A 55 -30.17 5.43 -29.99
C PRO A 55 -31.25 4.34 -29.89
N GLY A 56 -31.67 4.02 -28.66
CA GLY A 56 -32.70 3.01 -28.38
C GLY A 56 -32.21 1.60 -28.05
N ASN A 57 -30.92 1.26 -28.28
CA ASN A 57 -30.43 -0.11 -28.12
C ASN A 57 -29.85 -0.45 -26.74
N ILE A 58 -29.49 0.54 -25.92
CA ILE A 58 -29.04 0.30 -24.54
C ILE A 58 -30.10 0.81 -23.57
N LEU A 59 -30.96 -0.13 -23.13
CA LEU A 59 -31.72 0.03 -21.90
C LEU A 59 -30.73 0.37 -20.78
N ILE A 60 -31.11 1.25 -19.86
CA ILE A 60 -30.27 1.68 -18.72
C ILE A 60 -29.64 0.50 -17.94
N GLU A 61 -30.25 -0.68 -17.99
CA GLU A 61 -29.73 -1.94 -17.43
C GLU A 61 -28.46 -2.46 -18.13
N GLY A 62 -28.33 -2.30 -19.44
CA GLY A 62 -27.12 -2.65 -20.19
C GLY A 62 -25.95 -1.75 -19.80
N LEU A 63 -26.19 -0.44 -19.72
CA LEU A 63 -25.21 0.55 -19.27
C LEU A 63 -24.76 0.28 -17.83
N LYS A 64 -25.72 0.05 -16.91
CA LYS A 64 -25.42 -0.36 -15.54
C LYS A 64 -24.55 -1.60 -15.49
N SER A 65 -24.83 -2.61 -16.33
CA SER A 65 -24.06 -3.86 -16.36
C SER A 65 -22.63 -3.64 -16.84
N LEU A 66 -22.43 -2.81 -17.86
CA LEU A 66 -21.10 -2.44 -18.37
C LEU A 66 -20.28 -1.68 -17.32
N ILE A 67 -20.85 -0.64 -16.72
CA ILE A 67 -20.19 0.14 -15.67
C ILE A 67 -19.87 -0.75 -14.47
N LYS A 68 -20.81 -1.59 -14.04
CA LYS A 68 -20.62 -2.51 -12.92
C LYS A 68 -19.49 -3.52 -13.18
N ALA A 69 -19.38 -4.02 -14.41
CA ALA A 69 -18.33 -4.96 -14.83
C ALA A 69 -16.96 -4.29 -15.06
N SER A 70 -16.94 -2.97 -15.29
CA SER A 70 -15.70 -2.20 -15.37
C SER A 70 -15.06 -1.98 -14.00
N GLU A 71 -13.75 -1.79 -13.98
CA GLU A 71 -12.96 -1.54 -12.78
C GLU A 71 -12.42 -0.12 -12.72
N ILE A 72 -12.40 0.57 -13.87
CA ILE A 72 -12.05 1.99 -14.00
C ILE A 72 -13.05 2.62 -14.98
N CYS A 73 -13.54 3.81 -14.67
CA CYS A 73 -14.43 4.56 -15.54
C CYS A 73 -13.80 5.88 -15.96
N ILE A 74 -13.88 6.21 -17.24
CA ILE A 74 -13.42 7.46 -17.84
C ILE A 74 -14.65 8.22 -18.36
N PHE A 75 -14.73 9.52 -18.13
CA PHE A 75 -15.84 10.34 -18.60
C PHE A 75 -15.32 11.59 -19.29
N GLU A 76 -15.68 11.81 -20.55
CA GLU A 76 -15.42 13.07 -21.25
C GLU A 76 -16.59 14.03 -21.00
N ALA A 77 -16.32 15.12 -20.27
CA ALA A 77 -17.35 16.01 -19.74
C ALA A 77 -17.43 17.38 -20.46
N SER A 78 -16.72 17.57 -21.57
CA SER A 78 -16.60 18.87 -22.26
C SER A 78 -17.94 19.42 -22.77
N ASP A 79 -18.83 18.55 -23.23
CA ASP A 79 -20.15 18.94 -23.75
C ASP A 79 -21.22 19.13 -22.66
N LEU A 80 -20.92 18.82 -21.39
CA LEU A 80 -21.89 18.81 -20.29
C LEU A 80 -23.14 17.94 -20.56
N ASN A 81 -22.95 16.82 -21.23
CA ASN A 81 -24.04 15.91 -21.60
C ASN A 81 -24.69 15.25 -20.37
N ASN A 82 -26.01 15.38 -20.24
CA ASN A 82 -26.77 14.78 -19.14
C ASN A 82 -26.63 13.25 -19.04
N ASN A 83 -26.52 12.54 -20.15
CA ASN A 83 -26.36 11.08 -20.15
C ASN A 83 -25.00 10.68 -19.56
N VAL A 84 -23.94 11.41 -19.91
CA VAL A 84 -22.60 11.20 -19.33
C VAL A 84 -22.61 11.44 -17.83
N PHE A 85 -23.36 12.45 -17.34
CA PHE A 85 -23.52 12.67 -15.90
C PHE A 85 -24.33 11.57 -15.19
N ILE A 86 -25.32 10.97 -15.86
CA ILE A 86 -26.04 9.80 -15.31
C ILE A 86 -25.07 8.62 -15.18
N GLU A 87 -24.24 8.36 -16.19
CA GLU A 87 -23.23 7.30 -16.16
C GLU A 87 -22.18 7.54 -15.07
N LEU A 88 -21.69 8.78 -14.95
CA LEU A 88 -20.80 9.21 -13.88
C LEU A 88 -21.43 8.94 -12.50
N GLY A 89 -22.71 9.29 -12.33
CA GLY A 89 -23.46 9.02 -11.10
C GLY A 89 -23.58 7.54 -10.77
N LEU A 90 -23.78 6.69 -11.78
CA LEU A 90 -23.80 5.23 -11.62
C LEU A 90 -22.42 4.68 -11.24
N ALA A 91 -21.35 5.18 -11.85
CA ALA A 91 -19.98 4.80 -11.51
C ALA A 91 -19.65 5.17 -10.05
N LEU A 92 -20.06 6.35 -9.60
CA LEU A 92 -19.94 6.78 -8.20
C LEU A 92 -20.71 5.85 -7.26
N ALA A 93 -21.95 5.50 -7.61
CA ALA A 93 -22.78 4.59 -6.81
C ALA A 93 -22.21 3.18 -6.68
N PHE A 94 -21.34 2.77 -7.61
CA PHE A 94 -20.63 1.49 -7.58
C PHE A 94 -19.19 1.59 -7.04
N ASP A 95 -18.83 2.71 -6.40
CA ASP A 95 -17.50 2.98 -5.84
C ASP A 95 -16.37 2.77 -6.87
N LYS A 96 -16.62 3.09 -8.14
CA LYS A 96 -15.62 2.95 -9.21
C LYS A 96 -14.61 4.09 -9.16
N PRO A 97 -13.31 3.83 -9.34
CA PRO A 97 -12.34 4.86 -9.68
C PRO A 97 -12.75 5.59 -10.96
N ILE A 98 -12.76 6.92 -10.89
CA ILE A 98 -13.25 7.77 -11.96
C ILE A 98 -12.15 8.69 -12.46
N ILE A 99 -12.05 8.83 -13.79
CA ILE A 99 -11.20 9.82 -14.46
C ILE A 99 -12.10 10.71 -15.31
N ILE A 100 -12.17 12.00 -15.02
CA ILE A 100 -12.91 12.99 -15.79
C ILE A 100 -11.93 13.68 -16.74
N LEU A 101 -12.22 13.61 -18.04
CA LEU A 101 -11.50 14.30 -19.10
C LEU A 101 -12.25 15.57 -19.45
N VAL A 102 -11.51 16.69 -19.57
CA VAL A 102 -12.07 17.95 -20.07
C VAL A 102 -11.10 18.61 -21.04
N LYS A 103 -11.62 18.98 -22.21
CA LYS A 103 -10.91 19.76 -23.21
C LYS A 103 -10.64 21.15 -22.67
N SER A 104 -9.42 21.67 -22.83
CA SER A 104 -9.05 23.00 -22.34
C SER A 104 -9.98 24.11 -22.85
N SER A 105 -10.54 23.97 -24.06
CA SER A 105 -11.49 24.94 -24.65
C SER A 105 -12.89 24.92 -24.00
N ALA A 106 -13.21 23.93 -23.17
CA ALA A 106 -14.49 23.82 -22.47
C ALA A 106 -14.46 24.40 -21.04
N LEU A 107 -13.26 24.70 -20.50
CA LEU A 107 -13.08 25.07 -19.09
C LEU A 107 -13.88 26.29 -18.65
N ASP A 108 -13.99 27.31 -19.50
CA ASP A 108 -14.71 28.53 -19.17
C ASP A 108 -16.21 28.29 -18.94
N LYS A 109 -16.75 27.18 -19.47
CA LYS A 109 -18.15 26.78 -19.33
C LYS A 109 -18.38 25.76 -18.22
N ILE A 110 -17.32 25.13 -17.73
CA ILE A 110 -17.41 23.98 -16.83
C ILE A 110 -16.86 24.36 -15.45
N LYS A 111 -17.75 24.35 -14.46
CA LYS A 111 -17.36 24.38 -13.04
C LYS A 111 -17.44 22.97 -12.48
N LEU A 112 -16.34 22.23 -12.53
CA LEU A 112 -16.27 20.93 -11.88
C LEU A 112 -15.98 21.07 -10.39
N PRO A 113 -16.60 20.25 -9.53
CA PRO A 113 -16.22 20.17 -8.13
C PRO A 113 -14.78 19.67 -8.02
N VAL A 114 -13.96 20.39 -7.28
CA VAL A 114 -12.53 20.10 -7.09
C VAL A 114 -12.36 18.92 -6.11
N ASP A 115 -11.46 17.99 -6.45
CA ASP A 115 -10.86 16.93 -5.63
C ASP A 115 -11.76 16.26 -4.58
N ILE A 116 -12.70 15.46 -5.07
CA ILE A 116 -13.34 14.41 -4.27
C ILE A 116 -12.46 13.16 -4.37
N ALA A 117 -12.09 12.55 -3.23
CA ALA A 117 -11.28 11.33 -3.20
C ALA A 117 -11.88 10.24 -4.11
N GLY A 118 -11.12 9.79 -5.11
CA GLY A 118 -11.55 8.77 -6.08
C GLY A 118 -11.96 9.31 -7.46
N ILE A 119 -12.12 10.63 -7.61
CA ILE A 119 -12.35 11.31 -8.89
C ILE A 119 -11.05 12.01 -9.29
N VAL A 120 -10.45 11.60 -10.40
CA VAL A 120 -9.28 12.27 -10.99
C VAL A 120 -9.74 13.20 -12.10
N TYR A 121 -9.32 14.46 -12.03
CA TYR A 121 -9.58 15.42 -13.08
C TYR A 121 -8.39 15.57 -14.03
N LEU A 122 -8.63 15.52 -15.33
CA LEU A 122 -7.60 15.62 -16.37
C LEU A 122 -8.02 16.61 -17.47
N GLU A 123 -7.40 17.78 -17.43
CA GLU A 123 -7.48 18.75 -18.52
C GLU A 123 -6.52 18.40 -19.67
N TYR A 124 -7.00 18.46 -20.91
CA TYR A 124 -6.18 18.24 -22.10
C TYR A 124 -6.48 19.25 -23.24
N PRO A 125 -5.45 19.81 -23.88
CA PRO A 125 -5.64 20.70 -25.03
C PRO A 125 -5.88 19.93 -26.34
N ASP A 126 -5.21 18.80 -26.52
CA ASP A 126 -5.23 17.99 -27.74
C ASP A 126 -5.05 16.50 -27.41
N THR A 127 -5.32 15.62 -28.37
CA THR A 127 -5.30 14.15 -28.18
C THR A 127 -3.89 13.60 -27.96
N GLY A 128 -2.85 14.26 -28.45
CA GLY A 128 -1.45 13.89 -28.18
C GLY A 128 -1.07 14.15 -26.71
N LYS A 129 -1.47 15.30 -26.15
CA LYS A 129 -1.31 15.60 -24.72
C LYS A 129 -2.22 14.74 -23.84
N LEU A 130 -3.43 14.43 -24.31
CA LEU A 130 -4.33 13.51 -23.63
C LEU A 130 -3.67 12.14 -23.45
N LYS A 131 -3.14 11.54 -24.52
CA LYS A 131 -2.42 10.26 -24.51
C LYS A 131 -1.39 10.20 -23.37
N ALA A 132 -0.47 11.17 -23.34
CA ALA A 132 0.61 11.20 -22.36
C ALA A 132 0.14 11.42 -20.90
N LYS A 133 -0.86 12.30 -20.69
CA LYS A 133 -1.40 12.54 -19.34
C LYS A 133 -2.23 11.35 -18.86
N LEU A 134 -3.09 10.81 -19.72
CA LEU A 134 -4.02 9.74 -19.39
C LEU A 134 -3.29 8.43 -19.12
N SER A 135 -2.23 8.10 -19.86
CA SER A 135 -1.44 6.88 -19.59
C SER A 135 -0.82 6.91 -18.19
N LYS A 136 -0.32 8.06 -17.75
CA LYS A 136 0.22 8.23 -16.38
C LYS A 136 -0.87 8.11 -15.32
N VAL A 137 -2.03 8.72 -15.53
CA VAL A 137 -3.16 8.60 -14.59
C VAL A 137 -3.69 7.17 -14.55
N LEU A 138 -3.84 6.51 -15.69
CA LEU A 138 -4.25 5.11 -15.77
C LEU A 138 -3.25 4.20 -15.08
N TYR A 139 -1.94 4.46 -15.21
CA TYR A 139 -0.92 3.74 -14.45
C TYR A 139 -1.22 3.80 -12.94
N ASP A 140 -1.34 5.02 -12.39
CA ASP A 140 -1.56 5.22 -10.95
C ASP A 140 -2.89 4.61 -10.48
N VAL A 141 -3.99 4.82 -11.21
CA VAL A 141 -5.32 4.29 -10.86
C VAL A 141 -5.34 2.77 -10.93
N THR A 142 -4.71 2.17 -11.95
CA THR A 142 -4.63 0.71 -12.09
C THR A 142 -3.88 0.07 -10.93
N LEU A 143 -2.75 0.66 -10.52
CA LEU A 143 -2.02 0.16 -9.35
C LEU A 143 -2.90 0.17 -8.08
N LYS A 144 -3.75 1.19 -7.92
CA LYS A 144 -4.72 1.25 -6.81
C LYS A 144 -5.78 0.16 -6.89
N VAL A 145 -6.32 -0.12 -8.08
CA VAL A 145 -7.29 -1.20 -8.30
C VAL A 145 -6.69 -2.55 -7.93
N LEU A 146 -5.48 -2.85 -8.43
CA LEU A 146 -4.80 -4.13 -8.16
C LEU A 146 -4.57 -4.38 -6.67
N LEU A 147 -4.25 -3.32 -5.92
CA LEU A 147 -4.03 -3.38 -4.47
C LEU A 147 -5.31 -3.39 -3.63
N SER A 148 -6.46 -2.97 -4.18
CA SER A 148 -7.71 -2.85 -3.44
C SER A 148 -8.71 -3.96 -3.74
N ASP A 149 -8.55 -4.68 -4.86
CA ASP A 149 -9.39 -5.82 -5.21
C ASP A 149 -9.31 -6.92 -4.14
N LYS A 150 -10.42 -7.15 -3.41
CA LYS A 150 -10.47 -8.11 -2.31
C LYS A 150 -10.20 -9.55 -2.74
N ALA A 151 -10.46 -9.90 -4.00
CA ALA A 151 -10.20 -11.22 -4.56
C ALA A 151 -8.77 -11.35 -5.11
N SER A 152 -7.98 -10.28 -5.01
CA SER A 152 -6.63 -10.24 -5.50
C SER A 152 -5.67 -10.99 -4.57
N PRO A 153 -4.75 -11.81 -5.12
CA PRO A 153 -3.64 -12.38 -4.36
C PRO A 153 -2.86 -11.33 -3.55
N TYR A 154 -2.80 -10.08 -4.02
CA TYR A 154 -2.16 -8.98 -3.29
C TYR A 154 -2.86 -8.68 -1.96
N GLN A 155 -4.19 -8.54 -1.99
CA GLN A 155 -5.00 -8.30 -0.79
C GLN A 155 -4.92 -9.49 0.17
N ASP A 156 -4.93 -10.72 -0.34
CA ASP A 156 -4.79 -11.90 0.51
C ASP A 156 -3.43 -11.96 1.20
N ILE A 157 -2.33 -11.67 0.50
CA ILE A 157 -1.00 -11.61 1.12
C ILE A 157 -0.92 -10.48 2.14
N LEU A 158 -1.47 -9.30 1.84
CA LEU A 158 -1.53 -8.19 2.79
C LEU A 158 -2.36 -8.55 4.03
N ARG A 159 -3.54 -9.16 3.87
CA ARG A 159 -4.35 -9.67 4.99
C ARG A 159 -3.55 -10.65 5.83
N HIS A 160 -2.88 -11.61 5.20
CA HIS A 160 -2.00 -12.53 5.90
C HIS A 160 -0.89 -11.78 6.64
N LEU A 161 -0.15 -10.88 6.02
CA LEU A 161 0.94 -10.15 6.65
C LEU A 161 0.50 -9.31 7.85
N TRP A 162 -0.71 -8.77 7.85
CA TRP A 162 -1.14 -7.84 8.90
C TRP A 162 -1.96 -8.49 10.01
N MET A 163 -2.84 -9.45 9.69
CA MET A 163 -3.84 -9.95 10.67
C MET A 163 -4.24 -11.42 10.48
N GLY A 164 -3.92 -12.04 9.34
CA GLY A 164 -4.47 -13.35 8.96
C GLY A 164 -5.94 -13.26 8.56
N HIS A 165 -6.60 -14.42 8.44
CA HIS A 165 -8.04 -14.51 8.16
C HIS A 165 -8.91 -14.63 9.43
N SER A 166 -8.29 -14.66 10.61
CA SER A 166 -9.03 -14.72 11.86
C SER A 166 -9.84 -13.44 12.06
N GLN A 167 -11.11 -13.57 12.43
CA GLN A 167 -11.95 -12.43 12.83
C GLN A 167 -11.70 -11.97 14.28
N THR A 168 -10.70 -12.53 14.95
CA THR A 168 -10.32 -12.08 16.30
C THR A 168 -9.71 -10.68 16.26
N ASP A 169 -10.01 -9.88 17.28
CA ASP A 169 -9.41 -8.57 17.53
C ASP A 169 -7.90 -8.55 17.29
N VAL A 170 -7.41 -7.41 16.80
CA VAL A 170 -5.98 -7.14 16.65
C VAL A 170 -5.51 -6.27 17.80
N VAL A 171 -4.39 -6.65 18.42
CA VAL A 171 -3.70 -5.84 19.44
C VAL A 171 -2.41 -5.30 18.84
N ILE A 172 -2.32 -3.99 18.67
CA ILE A 172 -1.12 -3.28 18.23
C ILE A 172 -0.35 -2.84 19.48
N ILE A 173 0.90 -3.28 19.59
CA ILE A 173 1.72 -3.14 20.79
C ILE A 173 2.94 -2.29 20.47
N GLY A 174 2.99 -1.08 21.01
CA GLY A 174 4.14 -0.18 20.90
C GLY A 174 5.20 -0.44 21.96
N GLY A 175 6.47 -0.24 21.60
CA GLY A 175 7.56 -0.12 22.57
C GLY A 175 7.49 1.19 23.37
N GLU A 176 8.22 1.24 24.47
CA GLU A 176 8.35 2.43 25.31
C GLU A 176 9.73 3.06 25.17
N MET A 177 9.76 4.38 25.04
CA MET A 177 11.00 5.15 25.11
C MET A 177 11.18 5.67 26.54
N THR A 178 12.14 5.13 27.27
CA THR A 178 12.38 5.49 28.68
C THR A 178 13.08 6.84 28.87
N HIS A 179 13.57 7.47 27.80
CA HIS A 179 14.21 8.79 27.85
C HIS A 179 13.89 9.62 26.62
N VAL A 180 12.91 10.51 26.73
CA VAL A 180 12.78 11.67 25.82
C VAL A 180 13.39 12.84 26.57
N GLN A 181 14.64 13.20 26.26
CA GLN A 181 15.19 14.47 26.73
C GLN A 181 14.89 15.55 25.67
N SER A 182 13.98 16.48 25.98
CA SER A 182 13.79 17.71 25.23
C SER A 182 13.95 18.92 26.16
N PRO A 183 14.67 19.98 25.79
CA PRO A 183 14.88 21.16 26.63
C PRO A 183 13.68 22.11 26.76
N SER A 184 12.48 21.78 26.27
CA SER A 184 11.31 22.67 26.41
C SER A 184 10.00 21.92 26.20
N ASN A 185 8.96 22.42 26.88
CA ASN A 185 7.62 21.86 27.14
C ASN A 185 6.73 21.61 25.89
N VAL A 186 7.29 21.03 24.81
CA VAL A 186 6.62 20.72 23.53
C VAL A 186 6.85 19.26 23.11
N ASP A 187 7.03 18.36 24.08
CA ASP A 187 7.39 16.95 23.88
C ASP A 187 6.43 16.20 22.94
N GLY A 188 5.14 16.54 22.96
CA GLY A 188 4.12 15.86 22.16
C GLY A 188 4.31 15.98 20.66
N ILE A 189 4.69 17.17 20.14
CA ILE A 189 4.78 17.39 18.68
C ILE A 189 6.02 16.69 18.10
N TYR A 190 7.15 16.74 18.79
CA TYR A 190 8.36 16.01 18.38
C TYR A 190 8.22 14.50 18.55
N TYR A 191 7.46 14.04 19.56
CA TYR A 191 7.15 12.62 19.73
C TYR A 191 6.28 12.08 18.59
N VAL A 192 5.29 12.84 18.11
CA VAL A 192 4.48 12.48 16.92
C VAL A 192 5.33 12.38 15.65
N GLN A 193 6.48 13.08 15.59
CA GLN A 193 7.40 12.96 14.46
C GLN A 193 8.24 11.67 14.49
N SER A 194 8.28 10.94 15.61
CA SER A 194 9.01 9.68 15.75
C SER A 194 8.50 8.63 14.77
N GLY A 195 9.44 7.89 14.17
CA GLY A 195 9.12 6.76 13.27
C GLY A 195 8.27 5.69 13.95
N ASP A 196 8.47 5.43 15.25
CA ASP A 196 7.70 4.41 15.99
C ASP A 196 6.23 4.82 16.18
N VAL A 197 5.97 6.10 16.46
CA VAL A 197 4.59 6.63 16.61
C VAL A 197 3.89 6.65 15.27
N LYS A 198 4.56 7.12 14.21
CA LYS A 198 4.04 7.05 12.84
C LYS A 198 3.76 5.62 12.42
N ALA A 199 4.66 4.68 12.73
CA ALA A 199 4.48 3.27 12.43
C ALA A 199 3.25 2.69 13.14
N LEU A 200 3.02 3.05 14.40
CA LEU A 200 1.83 2.62 15.16
C LEU A 200 0.54 3.19 14.57
N VAL A 201 0.50 4.47 14.22
CA VAL A 201 -0.65 5.11 13.56
C VAL A 201 -0.91 4.50 12.19
N GLU A 202 0.11 4.42 11.32
CA GLU A 202 -0.01 3.82 9.99
C GLU A 202 -0.44 2.35 10.08
N SER A 203 0.04 1.60 11.08
CA SER A 203 -0.39 0.21 11.32
C SER A 203 -1.89 0.12 11.63
N SER A 204 -2.42 1.00 12.49
CA SER A 204 -3.86 1.02 12.80
C SER A 204 -4.73 1.33 11.57
N ILE A 205 -4.27 2.25 10.72
CA ILE A 205 -4.93 2.59 9.45
C ILE A 205 -4.89 1.38 8.51
N ASN A 206 -3.73 0.74 8.35
CA ASN A 206 -3.56 -0.41 7.47
C ASN A 206 -4.47 -1.58 7.85
N VAL A 207 -4.59 -1.85 9.16
CA VAL A 207 -5.50 -2.87 9.70
C VAL A 207 -6.95 -2.52 9.39
N ALA A 208 -7.37 -1.27 9.61
CA ALA A 208 -8.73 -0.81 9.31
C ALA A 208 -9.06 -0.82 7.80
N LEU A 209 -8.07 -0.55 6.93
CA LEU A 209 -8.22 -0.64 5.48
C LEU A 209 -8.43 -2.08 5.00
N LEU A 210 -7.74 -3.03 5.62
CA LEU A 210 -7.88 -4.45 5.28
C LEU A 210 -9.17 -5.04 5.84
N ASN A 211 -9.61 -4.64 7.03
CA ASN A 211 -10.85 -5.12 7.62
C ASN A 211 -11.56 -4.02 8.41
N LYS A 212 -12.69 -3.52 7.86
CA LYS A 212 -13.44 -2.40 8.45
C LYS A 212 -14.15 -2.76 9.76
N ASP A 213 -14.45 -4.04 9.96
CA ASP A 213 -15.22 -4.52 11.12
C ASP A 213 -14.32 -5.04 12.25
N ILE A 214 -13.00 -5.06 12.05
CA ILE A 214 -12.07 -5.59 13.05
C ILE A 214 -11.89 -4.60 14.19
N LYS A 215 -11.97 -5.09 15.43
CA LYS A 215 -11.63 -4.29 16.59
C LYS A 215 -10.12 -4.19 16.74
N ILE A 216 -9.63 -2.95 16.81
CA ILE A 216 -8.21 -2.64 16.99
C ILE A 216 -8.02 -2.12 18.42
N ASN A 217 -7.19 -2.82 19.20
CA ASN A 217 -6.75 -2.36 20.51
C ASN A 217 -5.29 -1.92 20.42
N ILE A 218 -4.96 -0.73 20.91
CA ILE A 218 -3.60 -0.20 20.91
C ILE A 218 -3.13 -0.12 22.36
N THR A 219 -1.94 -0.65 22.66
CA THR A 219 -1.36 -0.63 24.01
C THR A 219 0.16 -0.55 23.98
N SER A 220 0.78 -0.32 25.13
CA SER A 220 2.23 -0.38 25.29
C SER A 220 2.68 -1.76 25.75
N SER A 221 3.94 -2.08 25.48
CA SER A 221 4.52 -3.36 25.91
C SER A 221 4.61 -3.54 27.43
N SER A 222 4.47 -2.49 28.25
CA SER A 222 4.39 -2.60 29.71
C SER A 222 2.97 -2.79 30.24
N GLN A 223 1.96 -2.38 29.47
CA GLN A 223 0.54 -2.46 29.84
C GLN A 223 -0.17 -3.69 29.28
N ILE A 224 0.51 -4.46 28.42
CA ILE A 224 -0.03 -5.67 27.81
C ILE A 224 -0.41 -6.72 28.85
N ARG A 225 -1.59 -7.34 28.69
CA ARG A 225 -2.07 -8.42 29.56
C ARG A 225 -1.85 -9.78 28.90
N GLY A 226 -1.83 -10.85 29.70
CA GLY A 226 -1.66 -12.22 29.17
C GLY A 226 -2.70 -12.62 28.14
N GLU A 227 -3.97 -12.21 28.34
CA GLU A 227 -5.06 -12.45 27.38
C GLU A 227 -4.84 -11.76 26.03
N ASP A 228 -4.22 -10.58 26.02
CA ASP A 228 -3.96 -9.82 24.80
C ASP A 228 -2.93 -10.55 23.92
N LEU A 229 -1.98 -11.28 24.53
CA LEU A 229 -0.97 -12.08 23.81
C LEU A 229 -1.56 -13.30 23.10
N THR A 230 -2.80 -13.70 23.40
CA THR A 230 -3.43 -14.84 22.72
C THR A 230 -4.18 -14.44 21.43
N ARG A 231 -4.32 -13.14 21.18
CA ARG A 231 -5.05 -12.57 20.03
C ARG A 231 -4.15 -12.38 18.81
N ASN A 232 -4.65 -11.76 17.74
CA ASN A 232 -3.78 -11.31 16.66
C ASN A 232 -2.90 -10.16 17.17
N ILE A 233 -1.57 -10.29 17.06
CA ILE A 233 -0.61 -9.31 17.58
C ILE A 233 0.07 -8.59 16.43
N ILE A 234 0.16 -7.26 16.51
CA ILE A 234 1.12 -6.47 15.74
C ILE A 234 2.08 -5.79 16.71
N SER A 235 3.33 -6.23 16.75
CA SER A 235 4.37 -5.66 17.61
C SER A 235 5.17 -4.61 16.85
N ILE A 236 5.21 -3.38 17.37
CA ILE A 236 5.92 -2.24 16.79
C ILE A 236 7.12 -1.88 17.66
N GLY A 237 8.29 -1.84 17.04
CA GLY A 237 9.55 -1.47 17.70
C GLY A 237 10.45 -2.66 18.03
N GLY A 238 11.74 -2.37 18.18
CA GLY A 238 12.78 -3.38 18.41
C GLY A 238 12.79 -3.98 19.82
N PRO A 239 13.55 -5.09 20.04
CA PRO A 239 13.56 -5.84 21.30
C PRO A 239 14.11 -5.07 22.51
N ARG A 240 14.74 -3.90 22.30
CA ARG A 240 15.22 -3.05 23.38
C ARG A 240 14.11 -2.23 24.04
N SER A 241 13.21 -1.65 23.24
CA SER A 241 12.11 -0.80 23.70
C SER A 241 10.78 -1.53 23.82
N ASN A 242 10.60 -2.66 23.14
CA ASN A 242 9.38 -3.46 23.18
C ASN A 242 9.66 -4.85 23.78
N THR A 243 9.15 -5.10 24.98
CA THR A 243 9.33 -6.38 25.70
C THR A 243 8.61 -7.53 25.01
N VAL A 244 7.50 -7.27 24.31
CA VAL A 244 6.76 -8.27 23.53
C VAL A 244 7.56 -8.67 22.29
N THR A 245 8.13 -7.70 21.56
CA THR A 245 9.06 -7.99 20.46
C THR A 245 10.19 -8.90 20.92
N ARG A 246 10.81 -8.60 22.07
CA ARG A 246 11.89 -9.43 22.63
C ARG A 246 11.43 -10.87 22.87
N ARG A 247 10.30 -11.06 23.55
CA ARG A 247 9.76 -12.38 23.86
C ARG A 247 9.37 -13.18 22.62
N ILE A 248 8.84 -12.51 21.59
CA ILE A 248 8.57 -13.14 20.29
C ILE A 248 9.89 -13.62 19.68
N LEU A 249 10.90 -12.75 19.56
CA LEU A 249 12.18 -13.11 18.97
C LEU A 249 12.91 -14.23 19.76
N GLU A 250 12.83 -14.25 21.08
CA GLU A 250 13.40 -15.31 21.93
C GLU A 250 12.74 -16.68 21.70
N LYS A 251 11.45 -16.70 21.32
CA LYS A 251 10.72 -17.94 21.00
C LYS A 251 10.94 -18.43 19.58
N LEU A 252 11.52 -17.62 18.70
CA LEU A 252 11.65 -17.92 17.29
C LEU A 252 13.11 -18.18 16.89
N SER A 253 13.34 -19.29 16.20
CA SER A 253 14.64 -19.62 15.60
C SER A 253 14.84 -18.91 14.25
N LEU A 254 14.95 -17.58 14.29
CA LEU A 254 15.07 -16.77 13.07
C LEU A 254 16.52 -16.72 12.53
N PRO A 255 16.72 -16.79 11.19
CA PRO A 255 18.02 -16.60 10.54
C PRO A 255 18.65 -15.24 10.82
N TRP A 256 17.87 -14.16 10.70
CA TRP A 256 18.33 -12.82 11.03
C TRP A 256 18.00 -12.47 12.48
N ASN A 257 18.93 -11.87 13.20
CA ASN A 257 18.72 -11.47 14.59
C ASN A 257 19.33 -10.10 14.92
N PHE A 258 18.84 -9.46 15.97
CA PHE A 258 19.42 -8.23 16.49
C PHE A 258 20.61 -8.56 17.41
N GLU A 259 21.75 -7.90 17.18
CA GLU A 259 22.91 -7.92 18.06
C GLU A 259 23.23 -6.50 18.56
N PHE A 260 23.66 -6.41 19.82
CA PHE A 260 24.01 -5.16 20.48
C PHE A 260 25.43 -5.28 21.05
N GLU A 261 26.35 -4.44 20.55
CA GLU A 261 27.74 -4.46 20.97
C GLU A 261 28.12 -3.12 21.61
N ASN A 262 28.89 -3.19 22.71
CA ASN A 262 29.53 -2.01 23.29
C ASN A 262 30.94 -1.88 22.69
N ILE A 263 31.11 -0.97 21.74
CA ILE A 263 32.41 -0.72 21.10
C ILE A 263 32.89 0.66 21.51
N ARG A 264 34.00 0.73 22.25
CA ARG A 264 34.63 2.00 22.69
C ARG A 264 33.64 2.96 23.38
N GLY A 265 32.75 2.43 24.21
CA GLY A 265 31.71 3.21 24.91
C GLY A 265 30.48 3.57 24.07
N SER A 266 30.48 3.27 22.76
CA SER A 266 29.31 3.43 21.88
C SER A 266 28.50 2.13 21.80
N LYS A 267 27.17 2.23 21.97
CA LYS A 267 26.24 1.10 21.80
C LYS A 267 25.92 0.94 20.31
N LYS A 268 26.67 0.10 19.61
CA LYS A 268 26.36 -0.27 18.22
C LYS A 268 25.24 -1.31 18.17
N LYS A 269 24.44 -1.24 17.10
CA LYS A 269 23.30 -2.13 16.85
C LYS A 269 23.47 -2.73 15.46
N PHE A 270 23.22 -4.03 15.35
CA PHE A 270 23.31 -4.77 14.08
C PHE A 270 22.10 -5.67 13.89
N ILE A 271 21.74 -5.90 12.63
CA ILE A 271 20.99 -7.09 12.22
C ILE A 271 22.01 -8.03 11.60
N ILE A 272 22.15 -9.23 12.16
CA ILE A 272 23.12 -10.23 11.72
C ILE A 272 22.40 -11.41 11.08
N ASP A 273 22.91 -11.89 9.96
CA ASP A 273 22.58 -13.21 9.43
C ASP A 273 23.39 -14.25 10.20
N LYS A 274 22.72 -15.18 10.89
CA LYS A 274 23.39 -16.22 11.68
C LYS A 274 24.26 -17.14 10.83
N ASP A 275 23.86 -17.39 9.58
CA ASP A 275 24.53 -18.35 8.71
C ASP A 275 25.78 -17.71 8.06
N SER A 276 25.59 -16.59 7.35
CA SER A 276 26.69 -15.91 6.66
C SER A 276 27.54 -15.02 7.58
N ARG A 277 27.09 -14.78 8.81
CA ARG A 277 27.67 -13.80 9.76
C ARG A 277 27.71 -12.37 9.20
N LYS A 278 26.97 -12.09 8.13
CA LYS A 278 26.84 -10.74 7.55
C LYS A 278 26.15 -9.82 8.54
N LYS A 279 26.82 -8.72 8.90
CA LYS A 279 26.29 -7.66 9.77
C LYS A 279 25.75 -6.50 8.93
N LEU A 280 24.55 -6.05 9.24
CA LEU A 280 23.91 -4.88 8.66
C LEU A 280 23.84 -3.79 9.74
N GLU A 281 24.37 -2.60 9.43
CA GLU A 281 24.36 -1.42 10.30
C GLU A 281 23.74 -0.22 9.59
N ALA A 282 23.11 0.66 10.36
CA ALA A 282 22.57 1.92 9.85
C ALA A 282 23.70 2.89 9.46
N GLU A 283 23.49 3.67 8.40
CA GLU A 283 24.41 4.76 8.02
C GLU A 283 23.99 6.04 8.72
N ILE A 284 24.87 6.56 9.58
CA ILE A 284 24.64 7.78 10.36
C ILE A 284 25.73 8.78 10.01
N GLU A 285 25.33 9.97 9.57
CA GLU A 285 26.22 11.10 9.29
C GLU A 285 25.92 12.21 10.30
N GLY A 286 26.81 12.41 11.27
CA GLY A 286 26.59 13.35 12.38
C GLY A 286 25.35 12.98 13.21
N ALA A 287 24.36 13.87 13.25
CA ALA A 287 23.08 13.64 13.92
C ALA A 287 22.00 13.06 12.99
N CYS A 288 22.30 12.85 11.71
CA CYS A 288 21.33 12.45 10.70
C CYS A 288 21.47 10.97 10.36
N VAL A 289 20.37 10.22 10.46
CA VAL A 289 20.28 8.86 9.90
C VAL A 289 20.06 8.98 8.40
N LYS A 290 20.96 8.43 7.58
CA LYS A 290 20.86 8.39 6.11
C LYS A 290 20.21 7.12 5.62
N SER A 291 20.50 6.01 6.29
CA SER A 291 19.80 4.77 6.07
C SER A 291 19.71 3.96 7.35
N ASP A 292 18.67 3.15 7.43
CA ASP A 292 18.38 2.22 8.52
C ASP A 292 18.12 0.82 7.92
N TYR A 293 17.83 -0.17 8.76
CA TYR A 293 17.35 -1.47 8.34
C TYR A 293 16.07 -1.82 9.07
N CYS A 294 15.10 -2.34 8.31
CA CYS A 294 13.87 -2.91 8.85
C CYS A 294 13.99 -4.43 8.98
N MET A 295 13.26 -4.98 9.93
CA MET A 295 12.96 -6.40 10.04
C MET A 295 11.45 -6.56 10.18
N VAL A 296 10.83 -7.19 9.18
CA VAL A 296 9.41 -7.59 9.22
C VAL A 296 9.35 -9.09 9.42
N VAL A 297 8.61 -9.54 10.43
CA VAL A 297 8.39 -10.98 10.68
C VAL A 297 6.90 -11.22 10.82
N SER A 298 6.36 -12.25 10.16
CA SER A 298 4.94 -12.59 10.28
C SER A 298 4.74 -14.11 10.24
N GLY A 299 3.79 -14.61 11.03
CA GLY A 299 3.51 -16.05 11.11
C GLY A 299 2.48 -16.39 12.20
N PRO A 300 2.32 -17.68 12.53
CA PRO A 300 1.51 -18.12 13.66
C PRO A 300 2.01 -17.52 14.97
N ASN A 301 1.10 -17.04 15.81
CA ASN A 301 1.44 -16.38 17.07
C ASN A 301 2.11 -17.38 18.04
N PRO A 302 3.35 -17.11 18.52
CA PRO A 302 4.09 -18.02 19.39
C PRO A 302 3.49 -18.18 20.80
N PHE A 303 2.46 -17.40 21.15
CA PHE A 303 1.70 -17.54 22.40
C PHE A 303 0.34 -18.24 22.18
N ASN A 304 -0.16 -18.30 20.93
CA ASN A 304 -1.37 -19.01 20.55
C ASN A 304 -1.33 -19.32 19.03
N PRO A 305 -0.96 -20.54 18.59
CA PRO A 305 -0.81 -20.87 17.18
C PRO A 305 -2.07 -20.73 16.31
N HIS A 306 -3.25 -20.57 16.92
CA HIS A 306 -4.51 -20.30 16.21
C HIS A 306 -4.71 -18.84 15.82
N THR A 307 -3.87 -17.93 16.31
CA THR A 307 -3.87 -16.51 15.94
C THR A 307 -2.56 -16.13 15.26
N LYS A 308 -2.47 -14.88 14.78
CA LYS A 308 -1.33 -14.38 14.02
C LYS A 308 -0.47 -13.44 14.86
N PHE A 309 0.84 -13.43 14.63
CA PHE A 309 1.66 -12.28 14.97
C PHE A 309 2.29 -11.66 13.72
N THR A 310 2.52 -10.36 13.81
CA THR A 310 3.37 -9.60 12.90
C THR A 310 4.23 -8.65 13.71
N LEU A 311 5.50 -8.58 13.36
CA LEU A 311 6.51 -7.75 14.00
C LEU A 311 7.05 -6.77 12.96
N PHE A 312 7.06 -5.49 13.30
CA PHE A 312 7.77 -4.44 12.59
C PHE A 312 8.84 -3.86 13.51
N ALA A 313 10.10 -4.19 13.23
CA ALA A 313 11.25 -3.73 13.98
C ALA A 313 12.28 -3.04 13.06
N GLY A 314 13.19 -2.28 13.66
CA GLY A 314 14.32 -1.67 12.96
C GLY A 314 15.50 -1.46 13.91
N LEU A 315 16.67 -1.10 13.38
CA LEU A 315 17.80 -0.70 14.23
C LEU A 315 17.48 0.63 14.94
N TYR A 316 16.83 1.54 14.23
CA TYR A 316 16.25 2.78 14.75
C TYR A 316 14.79 2.94 14.30
N THR A 317 14.19 4.07 14.68
CA THR A 317 12.75 4.34 14.48
C THR A 317 12.37 4.45 12.99
N PHE A 318 13.31 4.85 12.15
CA PHE A 318 13.10 4.92 10.69
C PHE A 318 12.97 3.53 10.06
N GLY A 319 13.73 2.54 10.53
CA GLY A 319 13.63 1.15 10.12
C GLY A 319 12.29 0.53 10.51
N VAL A 320 11.75 0.86 11.68
CA VAL A 320 10.41 0.43 12.11
C VAL A 320 9.35 0.95 11.15
N LEU A 321 9.36 2.25 10.86
CA LEU A 321 8.44 2.87 9.89
C LEU A 321 8.64 2.30 8.48
N GLY A 322 9.88 2.10 8.05
CA GLY A 322 10.20 1.49 6.76
C GLY A 322 9.62 0.09 6.61
N GLY A 323 9.66 -0.72 7.68
CA GLY A 323 9.04 -2.04 7.71
C GLY A 323 7.51 -1.98 7.53
N VAL A 324 6.84 -1.07 8.23
CA VAL A 324 5.39 -0.84 8.08
C VAL A 324 5.06 -0.43 6.64
N ARG A 325 5.81 0.53 6.09
CA ARG A 325 5.57 1.05 4.73
C ARG A 325 5.86 0.03 3.64
N ALA A 326 6.82 -0.88 3.85
CA ALA A 326 7.21 -1.90 2.89
C ALA A 326 6.03 -2.78 2.45
N VAL A 327 5.05 -2.98 3.33
CA VAL A 327 3.90 -3.86 3.11
C VAL A 327 2.57 -3.15 3.42
N SER A 328 2.53 -1.82 3.27
CA SER A 328 1.37 -1.01 3.65
C SER A 328 0.29 -1.01 2.57
N PRO A 329 -0.94 -1.50 2.84
CA PRO A 329 -2.07 -1.38 1.91
C PRO A 329 -2.48 0.07 1.63
N GLY A 330 -2.24 0.99 2.58
CA GLY A 330 -2.58 2.40 2.44
C GLY A 330 -1.56 3.20 1.61
N ILE A 331 -0.37 2.64 1.34
CA ILE A 331 0.68 3.31 0.56
C ILE A 331 0.81 2.61 -0.79
N ILE A 332 0.26 3.23 -1.80
CA ILE A 332 0.19 2.66 -3.15
C ILE A 332 1.38 3.20 -3.93
N THR A 333 2.49 2.44 -3.90
CA THR A 333 3.73 2.75 -4.62
C THR A 333 4.21 1.52 -5.39
N PRO A 334 4.99 1.69 -6.48
CA PRO A 334 5.61 0.58 -7.18
C PRO A 334 6.42 -0.34 -6.26
N ASN A 335 7.05 0.23 -5.22
CA ASN A 335 7.83 -0.55 -4.25
C ASN A 335 6.94 -1.49 -3.43
N VAL A 336 5.79 -1.05 -2.91
CA VAL A 336 4.88 -1.94 -2.14
C VAL A 336 4.43 -3.11 -3.02
N LEU A 337 4.04 -2.85 -4.26
CA LEU A 337 3.62 -3.91 -5.17
C LEU A 337 4.75 -4.90 -5.49
N HIS A 338 5.96 -4.40 -5.79
CA HIS A 338 7.13 -5.25 -5.98
C HIS A 338 7.42 -6.11 -4.74
N ASN A 339 7.24 -5.53 -3.55
CA ASN A 339 7.45 -6.22 -2.28
C ASN A 339 6.45 -7.37 -2.09
N ILE A 340 5.17 -7.13 -2.38
CA ILE A 340 4.14 -8.19 -2.31
C ILE A 340 4.39 -9.28 -3.35
N ASN A 341 4.80 -8.93 -4.57
CA ASN A 341 5.19 -9.91 -5.59
C ASN A 341 6.37 -10.78 -5.13
N THR A 342 7.41 -10.15 -4.59
CA THR A 342 8.57 -10.86 -4.03
C THR A 342 8.15 -11.88 -2.95
N ILE A 343 7.11 -11.55 -2.16
CA ILE A 343 6.54 -12.47 -1.16
C ILE A 343 5.75 -13.61 -1.81
N ILE A 344 4.95 -13.31 -2.84
CA ILE A 344 4.18 -14.31 -3.62
C ILE A 344 5.13 -15.31 -4.29
N GLU A 345 6.20 -14.84 -4.92
CA GLU A 345 7.21 -15.67 -5.60
C GLU A 345 7.92 -16.63 -4.63
N LYS A 346 8.05 -16.23 -3.36
CA LYS A 346 8.58 -17.07 -2.28
C LYS A 346 7.60 -18.12 -1.78
N LYS A 347 6.40 -18.20 -2.37
CA LYS A 347 5.35 -19.17 -2.08
C LYS A 347 4.93 -19.19 -0.61
N TRP A 348 5.00 -18.04 0.06
CA TRP A 348 4.54 -17.93 1.44
C TRP A 348 3.01 -18.00 1.49
N SER A 349 2.47 -18.93 2.28
CA SER A 349 1.03 -19.18 2.38
C SER A 349 0.39 -18.56 3.63
N GLY A 350 1.18 -17.90 4.47
CA GLY A 350 0.73 -17.36 5.75
C GLY A 350 0.75 -18.34 6.92
N ARG A 351 0.97 -19.64 6.66
CA ARG A 351 1.12 -20.70 7.67
C ARG A 351 2.57 -20.84 8.15
N GLU A 352 3.51 -20.50 7.27
CA GLU A 352 4.93 -20.41 7.58
C GLU A 352 5.27 -19.09 8.26
N ILE A 353 6.44 -19.04 8.89
CA ILE A 353 7.03 -17.77 9.33
C ILE A 353 7.76 -17.16 8.14
N ILE A 354 7.41 -15.92 7.79
CA ILE A 354 8.20 -15.10 6.88
C ILE A 354 9.04 -14.11 7.67
N GLN A 355 10.32 -13.98 7.33
CA GLN A 355 11.22 -12.97 7.84
C GLN A 355 11.80 -12.18 6.66
N ILE A 356 11.72 -10.86 6.75
CA ILE A 356 12.13 -9.91 5.72
C ILE A 356 13.08 -8.92 6.37
N VAL A 357 14.27 -8.75 5.80
CA VAL A 357 15.22 -7.69 6.19
C VAL A 357 15.55 -6.82 4.98
N SER A 358 15.37 -5.51 5.09
CA SER A 358 15.72 -4.60 4.00
C SER A 358 16.32 -3.28 4.48
N LYS A 359 17.14 -2.67 3.62
CA LYS A 359 17.67 -1.32 3.81
C LYS A 359 16.55 -0.31 3.60
N VAL A 360 16.50 0.69 4.47
CA VAL A 360 15.52 1.77 4.46
C VAL A 360 16.26 3.08 4.27
N ASP A 361 16.03 3.74 3.15
CA ASP A 361 16.64 5.05 2.89
C ASP A 361 15.84 6.16 3.58
N VAL A 362 16.58 7.12 4.14
CA VAL A 362 16.04 8.26 4.88
C VAL A 362 16.49 9.55 4.21
N ILE A 363 15.53 10.30 3.67
CA ILE A 363 15.78 11.56 2.96
C ILE A 363 15.10 12.68 3.74
N ASN A 364 15.90 13.61 4.28
CA ASN A 364 15.41 14.75 5.07
C ASN A 364 14.48 14.31 6.22
N GLY A 365 14.82 13.21 6.91
CA GLY A 365 13.99 12.64 7.98
C GLY A 365 12.73 11.92 7.52
N ASN A 366 12.53 11.74 6.21
CA ASN A 366 11.42 10.99 5.64
C ASN A 366 11.88 9.61 5.17
N VAL A 367 11.08 8.60 5.51
CA VAL A 367 11.33 7.22 5.11
C VAL A 367 10.80 6.97 3.71
N VAL A 368 11.69 6.53 2.83
CA VAL A 368 11.33 5.98 1.51
C VAL A 368 10.85 4.54 1.71
N THR A 369 9.75 4.15 1.05
CA THR A 369 9.28 2.76 1.07
C THR A 369 10.40 1.85 0.58
N PRO A 370 10.92 0.92 1.41
CA PRO A 370 12.05 0.09 1.02
C PRO A 370 11.64 -0.89 -0.07
N LEU A 371 12.59 -1.23 -0.94
CA LEU A 371 12.44 -2.32 -1.90
C LEU A 371 12.94 -3.61 -1.22
N LEU A 372 12.14 -4.68 -1.22
CA LEU A 372 12.56 -5.94 -0.63
C LEU A 372 13.57 -6.65 -1.54
N ASN A 373 14.68 -7.10 -0.96
CA ASN A 373 15.61 -7.99 -1.64
C ASN A 373 15.19 -9.45 -1.41
N PRO A 374 14.89 -10.24 -2.46
CA PRO A 374 14.54 -11.65 -2.34
C PRO A 374 15.56 -12.51 -1.57
N GLU A 375 16.85 -12.15 -1.54
CA GLU A 375 17.89 -12.89 -0.81
C GLU A 375 17.75 -12.78 0.72
N ASN A 376 17.27 -11.63 1.18
CA ASN A 376 17.06 -11.32 2.59
C ASN A 376 15.65 -11.73 3.08
N LEU A 377 14.81 -12.25 2.18
CA LEU A 377 13.51 -12.81 2.52
C LEU A 377 13.64 -14.32 2.75
N LYS A 378 13.31 -14.76 3.96
CA LYS A 378 13.31 -16.17 4.37
C LYS A 378 11.88 -16.61 4.70
N VAL A 379 11.51 -17.79 4.23
CA VAL A 379 10.26 -18.49 4.61
C VAL A 379 10.65 -19.75 5.36
N LEU A 380 10.17 -19.88 6.58
CA LEU A 380 10.54 -20.92 7.53
C LEU A 380 9.30 -21.73 7.90
N LYS A 381 9.41 -23.06 7.89
CA LYS A 381 8.34 -23.90 8.41
C LYS A 381 8.18 -23.64 9.91
N HIS A 382 6.94 -23.51 10.36
CA HIS A 382 6.65 -23.50 11.79
C HIS A 382 6.79 -24.96 12.27
N GLU A 383 7.77 -25.21 13.14
CA GLU A 383 7.96 -26.51 13.79
C GLU A 383 6.90 -26.78 14.87
#